data_AF-A0A0F9B3L5-F1
#
_entry.id   AF-A0A0F9B3L5-F1
#
_cell.length_a   1.000
_cell.length_b   1.000
_cell.length_c   1.000
_cell.angle_alpha   90.00
_cell.angle_beta   90.00
_cell.angle_gamma   90.00
#
_symmetry.space_group_name_H-M   'P 1'
#
loop_
_entity.id
_entity.type
_entity.pdbx_description
1 polymer ?
#
loop_
_entity_poly.entity_id
_entity_poly.type
_entity_poly.pdbx_seq_one_letter_code
_entity_poly.pdbx_strand_id
1 'polypeptide(L)'
;MAGSFGMLAAVGLSNLQFVNLNNPRNLFIIGISFFAGLSFPQFFNSNINPNALQIAWAESGVLKVLGDIVQAIFMSGMSVTAMVGILLDNLIPGATREERGLTVWETEATDEAWAKAEEEWKKMAVGEERQVITE
;
A
#
# COMPACT_ATOMS: atom_id res chain seq x y z
N MET A 1 -13.99 12.18 -10.94
CA MET A 1 -13.66 10.91 -10.26
C MET A 1 -12.40 10.25 -10.81
N ALA A 2 -12.27 10.01 -12.12
CA ALA A 2 -11.06 9.37 -12.67
C ALA A 2 -9.74 10.12 -12.34
N GLY A 3 -9.74 11.45 -12.37
CA GLY A 3 -8.55 12.25 -12.03
C GLY A 3 -8.05 12.08 -10.59
N SER A 4 -8.97 11.99 -9.61
CA SER A 4 -8.61 11.82 -8.19
C SER A 4 -8.02 10.43 -7.92
N PHE A 5 -8.57 9.38 -8.55
CA PHE A 5 -7.98 8.03 -8.46
C PHE A 5 -6.63 7.94 -9.18
N GLY A 6 -6.47 8.64 -10.31
CA GLY A 6 -5.18 8.76 -11.00
C GLY A 6 -4.11 9.42 -10.14
N MET A 7 -4.46 10.49 -9.41
CA MET A 7 -3.54 11.14 -8.47
C MET A 7 -3.17 10.23 -7.30
N LEU A 8 -4.13 9.51 -6.70
CA LEU A 8 -3.85 8.53 -5.64
C LEU A 8 -2.90 7.42 -6.12
N ALA A 9 -3.10 6.91 -7.33
CA ALA A 9 -2.21 5.93 -7.93
C ALA A 9 -0.80 6.52 -8.17
N ALA A 10 -0.71 7.76 -8.67
CA ALA A 10 0.56 8.44 -8.91
C ALA A 10 1.36 8.64 -7.61
N VAL A 11 0.70 9.03 -6.51
CA VAL A 11 1.33 9.15 -5.17
C VAL A 11 1.80 7.77 -4.66
N GLY A 12 1.04 6.70 -4.92
CA GLY A 12 1.50 5.35 -4.60
C GLY A 12 2.75 4.95 -5.40
N LEU A 13 2.78 5.27 -6.70
CA LEU A 13 3.92 5.01 -7.58
C LEU A 13 5.14 5.85 -7.23
N SER A 14 4.98 7.10 -6.77
CA SER A 14 6.12 7.93 -6.37
C SER A 14 6.88 7.31 -5.21
N ASN A 15 6.17 6.66 -4.27
CA ASN A 15 6.82 5.94 -3.18
C ASN A 15 7.64 4.73 -3.66
N LEU A 16 7.27 4.10 -4.79
CA LEU A 16 8.05 3.00 -5.36
C LEU A 16 9.36 3.46 -6.01
N GLN A 17 9.56 4.77 -6.23
CA GLN A 17 10.82 5.30 -6.74
C GLN A 17 11.97 5.11 -5.75
N PHE A 18 11.68 4.98 -4.45
CA PHE A 18 12.67 4.69 -3.41
C PHE A 18 13.04 3.21 -3.33
N VAL A 19 12.34 2.33 -4.04
CA VAL A 19 12.63 0.89 -4.08
C VAL A 19 13.57 0.58 -5.26
N ASN A 20 14.52 -0.34 -5.07
CA ASN A 20 15.37 -0.79 -6.18
C ASN A 20 14.54 -1.63 -7.18
N LEU A 21 14.09 -0.99 -8.26
CA LEU A 21 13.34 -1.63 -9.35
C LEU A 21 14.21 -2.42 -10.34
N ASN A 22 15.54 -2.42 -10.19
CA ASN A 22 16.41 -3.33 -10.94
C ASN A 22 16.55 -4.69 -10.26
N ASN A 23 16.15 -4.80 -8.98
CA ASN A 23 16.15 -6.07 -8.28
C ASN A 23 14.91 -6.89 -8.71
N PRO A 24 15.09 -8.04 -9.39
CA PRO A 24 13.97 -8.83 -9.92
C PRO A 24 13.03 -9.35 -8.82
N ARG A 25 13.54 -9.56 -7.60
CA ARG A 25 12.73 -9.95 -6.44
C ARG A 25 11.72 -8.85 -6.08
N ASN A 26 12.12 -7.58 -6.11
CA ASN A 26 11.23 -6.46 -5.81
C ASN A 26 10.16 -6.28 -6.90
N LEU A 27 10.57 -6.32 -8.18
CA LEU A 27 9.64 -6.27 -9.31
C LEU A 27 8.62 -7.42 -9.27
N PHE A 28 9.07 -8.63 -8.95
CA PHE A 28 8.20 -9.79 -8.80
C PHE A 28 7.14 -9.57 -7.72
N ILE A 29 7.54 -9.09 -6.54
CA ILE A 29 6.62 -8.85 -5.42
C ILE A 29 5.60 -7.76 -5.78
N ILE A 30 6.05 -6.67 -6.38
CA ILE A 30 5.18 -5.58 -6.84
C ILE A 30 4.14 -6.13 -7.83
N GLY A 31 4.59 -6.85 -8.86
CA GLY A 31 3.72 -7.42 -9.89
C GLY A 31 2.68 -8.38 -9.33
N ILE A 32 3.10 -9.33 -8.48
CA ILE A 32 2.18 -10.30 -7.85
C ILE A 32 1.19 -9.61 -6.91
N SER A 33 1.62 -8.60 -6.16
CA SER A 33 0.75 -7.89 -5.20
C SER A 33 -0.32 -7.05 -5.92
N PHE A 34 0.03 -6.38 -7.01
CA PHE A 34 -0.93 -5.67 -7.85
C PHE A 34 -1.91 -6.64 -8.52
N PHE A 35 -1.40 -7.71 -9.13
CA PHE A 35 -2.26 -8.70 -9.78
C PHE A 35 -3.22 -9.35 -8.77
N ALA A 36 -2.74 -9.67 -7.57
CA ALA A 36 -3.56 -10.21 -6.50
C ALA A 36 -4.68 -9.25 -6.08
N GLY A 37 -4.37 -7.97 -5.85
CA GLY A 37 -5.39 -6.98 -5.45
C GLY A 37 -6.44 -6.70 -6.52
N LEU A 38 -6.11 -6.88 -7.81
CA LEU A 38 -7.09 -6.81 -8.89
C LEU A 38 -7.93 -8.08 -9.01
N SER A 39 -7.34 -9.25 -8.75
CA SER A 39 -7.97 -10.55 -9.02
C SER A 39 -8.78 -11.10 -7.84
N PHE A 40 -8.25 -11.04 -6.62
CA PHE A 40 -8.87 -11.66 -5.44
C PHE A 40 -10.26 -11.12 -5.10
N PRO A 41 -10.53 -9.80 -5.17
CA PRO A 41 -11.87 -9.28 -4.92
C PRO A 41 -12.97 -9.92 -5.78
N GLN A 42 -12.64 -10.41 -6.98
CA GLN A 42 -13.60 -11.11 -7.86
C GLN A 42 -14.14 -12.41 -7.26
N PHE A 43 -13.38 -13.06 -6.38
CA PHE A 43 -13.78 -14.32 -5.76
C PHE A 43 -14.65 -14.11 -4.53
N PHE A 44 -14.63 -12.93 -3.91
CA PHE A 44 -15.30 -12.66 -2.64
C PHE A 44 -16.39 -11.59 -2.74
N ASN A 45 -16.34 -10.70 -3.74
CA ASN A 45 -17.30 -9.62 -3.87
C ASN A 45 -18.52 -10.04 -4.70
N SER A 46 -19.65 -10.26 -4.02
CA SER A 46 -20.93 -10.63 -4.64
C SER A 46 -21.53 -9.56 -5.55
N ASN A 47 -21.12 -8.30 -5.39
CA ASN A 47 -21.54 -7.23 -6.30
C ASN A 47 -20.84 -7.32 -7.66
N ILE A 48 -19.71 -8.01 -7.74
CA ILE A 48 -18.93 -8.17 -8.97
C ILE A 48 -19.16 -9.56 -9.59
N ASN A 49 -19.19 -10.60 -8.76
CA ASN A 49 -19.43 -11.98 -9.18
C ASN A 49 -20.59 -12.59 -8.39
N PRO A 50 -21.72 -12.93 -9.03
CA PRO A 50 -22.86 -13.55 -8.34
C PRO A 50 -22.52 -14.86 -7.61
N ASN A 51 -21.48 -15.57 -8.05
CA ASN A 51 -21.01 -16.81 -7.45
C ASN A 51 -19.82 -16.59 -6.49
N ALA A 52 -19.61 -15.36 -6.02
CA ALA A 52 -18.54 -15.05 -5.10
C ALA A 52 -18.72 -15.79 -3.77
N LEU A 53 -17.61 -16.30 -3.24
CA LEU A 53 -17.50 -16.91 -1.93
C LEU A 53 -17.90 -15.92 -0.84
N GLN A 54 -18.79 -16.37 0.04
CA GLN A 54 -19.20 -15.64 1.24
C GLN A 54 -18.70 -16.38 2.47
N ILE A 55 -17.95 -15.67 3.31
CA ILE A 55 -17.44 -16.18 4.58
C ILE A 55 -18.58 -16.17 5.59
N ALA A 56 -19.26 -17.30 5.72
CA ALA A 56 -20.39 -17.51 6.63
C ALA A 56 -20.01 -18.44 7.79
N TRP A 57 -19.11 -18.00 8.66
CA TRP A 57 -18.64 -18.81 9.80
C TRP A 57 -19.67 -19.00 10.90
N ALA A 58 -20.60 -18.04 11.06
CA ALA A 58 -21.75 -18.13 11.96
C ALA A 58 -22.83 -17.14 11.53
N GLU A 59 -24.08 -17.38 11.93
CA GLU A 59 -25.19 -16.47 11.62
C GLU A 59 -25.33 -15.30 12.61
N SER A 60 -24.74 -15.40 13.81
CA SER A 60 -24.75 -14.34 14.82
C SER A 60 -23.56 -14.44 15.78
N GLY A 61 -23.35 -13.41 16.59
CA GLY A 61 -22.29 -13.36 17.60
C GLY A 61 -20.90 -13.06 17.02
N VAL A 62 -19.86 -13.27 17.84
CA VAL A 62 -18.48 -12.87 17.54
C VAL A 62 -17.92 -13.53 16.28
N LEU A 63 -18.26 -14.81 16.04
CA LEU A 63 -17.80 -15.53 14.85
C LEU A 63 -18.35 -14.95 13.55
N LYS A 64 -19.57 -14.39 13.56
CA LYS A 64 -20.12 -13.67 12.41
C LYS A 64 -19.31 -12.42 12.12
N VAL A 65 -19.05 -11.62 13.15
CA VAL A 65 -18.29 -10.36 13.02
C VAL A 65 -16.88 -10.63 12.48
N LEU A 66 -16.21 -11.66 12.99
CA LEU A 66 -14.90 -12.06 12.46
C LEU A 66 -14.99 -12.47 10.99
N GLY A 67 -16.00 -13.26 10.61
CA GLY A 67 -16.23 -13.64 9.22
C GLY A 67 -16.45 -12.42 8.32
N ASP A 68 -17.26 -11.45 8.74
CA ASP A 68 -17.52 -10.20 8.01
C ASP A 68 -16.24 -9.37 7.84
N ILE A 69 -15.37 -9.30 8.86
CA ILE A 69 -14.08 -8.61 8.78
C ILE A 69 -13.17 -9.28 7.75
N VAL A 70 -13.06 -10.62 7.81
CA VAL A 70 -12.24 -11.37 6.83
C VAL A 70 -12.80 -11.19 5.42
N GLN A 71 -14.13 -11.22 5.27
CA GLN A 71 -14.80 -10.96 4.00
C GLN A 71 -14.44 -9.56 3.46
N ALA A 72 -14.52 -8.53 4.30
CA ALA A 72 -14.19 -7.15 3.90
C ALA A 72 -12.74 -7.00 3.45
N ILE A 73 -11.79 -7.66 4.13
CA ILE A 73 -10.37 -7.66 3.75
C ILE A 73 -10.16 -8.27 2.36
N PHE A 74 -10.81 -9.38 2.04
CA PHE A 74 -10.67 -10.02 0.73
C PHE A 74 -11.45 -9.34 -0.39
N MET A 75 -12.52 -8.61 -0.05
CA MET A 75 -13.28 -7.81 -1.02
C MET A 75 -12.57 -6.50 -1.44
N SER A 76 -11.64 -6.00 -0.62
CA SER A 76 -10.91 -4.77 -0.92
C SER A 76 -9.58 -5.07 -1.62
N GLY A 77 -9.44 -4.59 -2.85
CA GLY A 77 -8.20 -4.78 -3.62
C GLY A 77 -6.98 -4.15 -2.95
N MET A 78 -7.17 -3.00 -2.27
CA MET A 78 -6.09 -2.32 -1.54
C MET A 78 -5.55 -3.18 -0.38
N SER A 79 -6.44 -3.78 0.42
CA SER A 79 -6.01 -4.63 1.54
C SER A 79 -5.34 -5.91 1.04
N VAL A 80 -5.84 -6.53 -0.04
CA VAL A 80 -5.19 -7.70 -0.62
C VAL A 80 -3.80 -7.35 -1.17
N THR A 81 -3.66 -6.25 -1.92
CA THR A 81 -2.34 -5.80 -2.41
C THR A 81 -1.38 -5.55 -1.26
N ALA A 82 -1.81 -4.85 -0.21
CA ALA A 82 -0.98 -4.58 0.96
C ALA A 82 -0.57 -5.87 1.69
N MET A 83 -1.52 -6.77 1.93
CA MET A 83 -1.28 -8.04 2.62
C MET A 83 -0.30 -8.92 1.83
N VAL A 84 -0.52 -9.11 0.54
CA VAL A 84 0.38 -9.92 -0.31
C VAL A 84 1.75 -9.27 -0.40
N GLY A 85 1.81 -7.94 -0.57
CA GLY A 85 3.06 -7.19 -0.61
C GLY A 85 3.88 -7.38 0.66
N ILE A 86 3.27 -7.15 1.83
CA ILE A 86 3.93 -7.30 3.13
C ILE A 86 4.39 -8.73 3.37
N LEU A 87 3.53 -9.72 3.06
CA LEU A 87 3.86 -11.12 3.28
C LEU A 87 5.06 -11.54 2.43
N LEU A 88 5.02 -11.28 1.12
CA LEU A 88 6.11 -11.64 0.21
C LEU A 88 7.39 -10.84 0.48
N ASP A 89 7.25 -9.58 0.88
CA ASP A 89 8.38 -8.71 1.21
C ASP A 89 9.14 -9.15 2.47
N ASN A 90 8.51 -9.92 3.37
CA ASN A 90 9.19 -10.51 4.53
C ASN A 90 9.58 -11.97 4.32
N LEU A 91 8.88 -12.70 3.45
CA LEU A 91 9.11 -14.11 3.20
C LEU A 91 10.27 -14.36 2.21
N ILE A 92 10.39 -13.54 1.17
CA ILE A 92 11.37 -13.75 0.09
C ILE A 92 12.66 -12.97 0.42
N PRO A 93 13.80 -13.65 0.64
CA PRO A 93 15.09 -12.98 0.87
C PRO A 93 15.67 -12.41 -0.44
N GLY A 94 16.79 -11.69 -0.34
CA GLY A 94 17.52 -11.18 -1.51
C GLY A 94 17.28 -9.71 -1.84
N ALA A 95 16.82 -8.92 -0.86
CA ALA A 95 16.86 -7.46 -0.91
C ALA A 95 17.39 -6.92 0.42
N THR A 96 18.27 -5.92 0.37
CA THR A 96 18.69 -5.18 1.57
C THR A 96 17.60 -4.20 2.03
N ARG A 97 17.78 -3.55 3.19
CA ARG A 97 16.82 -2.54 3.69
C ARG A 97 16.75 -1.33 2.77
N GLU A 98 17.90 -0.93 2.23
CA GLU A 98 18.05 0.16 1.26
C GLU A 98 17.33 -0.17 -0.03
N GLU A 99 17.48 -1.41 -0.55
CA GLU A 99 16.81 -1.84 -1.77
C GLU A 99 15.28 -1.92 -1.63
N ARG A 100 14.76 -2.05 -0.40
CA ARG A 100 13.33 -2.00 -0.07
C ARG A 100 12.84 -0.56 0.12
N GLY A 101 13.72 0.44 0.05
CA GLY A 101 13.43 1.86 0.28
C GLY A 101 13.24 2.24 1.74
N LEU A 102 13.46 1.33 2.69
CA LEU A 102 13.16 1.55 4.11
C LEU A 102 14.03 2.63 4.75
N THR A 103 15.27 2.78 4.29
CA THR A 103 16.22 3.77 4.84
C THR A 103 15.81 5.21 4.54
N VAL A 104 15.17 5.46 3.41
CA VAL A 104 14.59 6.78 3.08
C VAL A 104 13.48 7.12 4.07
N TRP A 105 12.56 6.18 4.28
CA TRP A 105 11.45 6.35 5.22
C TRP A 105 11.93 6.54 6.66
N GLU A 106 12.97 5.83 7.08
CA GLU A 106 13.57 6.00 8.41
C GLU A 106 14.17 7.39 8.62
N THR A 107 14.76 7.97 7.57
CA THR A 107 15.35 9.32 7.64
C THR A 107 14.25 10.39 7.72
N GLU A 108 13.20 10.25 6.91
CA GLU A 108 12.10 11.22 6.84
C GLU A 108 11.15 11.14 8.03
N ALA A 109 11.04 9.98 8.70
CA ALA A 109 10.11 9.76 9.81
C ALA A 109 10.69 10.08 11.20
N THR A 110 11.84 10.75 11.30
CA THR A 110 12.45 11.12 12.59
C THR A 110 11.83 12.39 13.20
N ASP A 111 11.72 12.48 14.53
CA ASP A 111 11.21 13.67 15.23
C ASP A 111 11.97 14.95 14.83
N GLU A 112 13.26 14.83 14.57
CA GLU A 112 14.12 15.92 14.09
C GLU A 112 13.76 16.34 12.66
N ALA A 113 13.50 15.38 11.76
CA ALA A 113 13.03 15.66 10.41
C ALA A 113 11.65 16.32 10.42
N TRP A 114 10.74 15.88 11.30
CA TRP A 114 9.44 16.50 11.50
C TRP A 114 9.55 17.94 12.01
N ALA A 115 10.37 18.17 13.06
CA ALA A 115 10.58 19.50 13.61
C ALA A 115 11.18 20.46 12.56
N LYS A 116 12.18 20.00 11.80
CA LYS A 116 12.78 20.77 10.71
C LYS A 116 11.76 21.07 9.60
N ALA A 117 10.94 20.09 9.21
CA ALA A 117 9.90 20.27 8.20
C ALA A 117 8.84 21.29 8.66
N GLU A 118 8.44 21.29 9.93
CA GLU A 118 7.53 22.30 10.48
C GLU A 118 8.14 23.71 10.48
N GLU A 119 9.42 23.84 10.83
CA GLU A 119 10.11 25.12 10.78
C GLU A 119 10.23 25.68 9.36
N GLU A 120 10.53 24.81 8.38
CA GLU A 120 10.55 25.18 6.97
C GLU A 120 9.15 25.58 6.50
N TRP A 121 8.10 24.84 6.88
CA TRP A 121 6.71 25.19 6.56
C TRP A 121 6.34 26.57 7.10
N LYS A 122 6.63 26.85 8.38
CA LYS A 122 6.31 28.14 9.00
C LYS A 122 6.96 29.33 8.28
N LYS A 123 8.05 29.11 7.54
CA LYS A 123 8.78 30.12 6.76
C LYS A 123 8.26 30.26 5.32
N MET A 124 7.51 29.29 4.80
CA MET A 124 6.94 29.33 3.45
C MET A 124 5.75 30.28 3.39
N ALA A 125 5.66 31.08 2.33
CA ALA A 125 4.48 31.90 2.08
C ALA A 125 3.28 31.01 1.69
N VAL A 126 2.06 31.48 1.95
CA VAL A 126 0.84 30.74 1.56
C VAL A 126 0.80 30.61 0.03
N GLY A 127 0.92 29.38 -0.48
CA GLY A 127 0.99 29.06 -1.90
C GLY A 127 2.39 28.79 -2.44
N GLU A 128 3.42 28.82 -1.59
CA GLU A 128 4.79 28.41 -1.95
C GLU A 128 4.94 26.89 -1.75
N GLU A 129 5.40 26.18 -2.78
CA GLU A 129 5.62 24.74 -2.73
C GLU A 129 7.04 24.43 -2.28
N ARG A 130 7.19 23.47 -1.36
CA ARG A 130 8.51 22.96 -0.96
C ARG A 130 9.18 22.35 -2.18
N GLN A 131 10.38 22.83 -2.52
CA GLN A 131 11.15 22.21 -3.60
C GLN A 131 11.52 20.78 -3.22
N VAL A 132 11.01 19.81 -3.97
CA VAL A 132 11.37 18.40 -3.80
C VAL A 132 12.74 18.23 -4.44
N ILE A 133 13.79 18.25 -3.62
CA ILE A 133 15.17 18.03 -4.06
C ILE A 133 15.32 16.50 -4.25
N THR A 134 15.17 16.03 -5.48
CA THR A 134 15.66 14.71 -5.88
C THR A 134 17.12 14.88 -6.29
N GLU A 135 18.05 14.50 -5.42
CA GLU A 135 19.47 14.31 -5.78
C GLU A 135 19.66 13.08 -6.67
#